data_AF-A0A183IHP4-F1
#
_entry.id   AF-A0A183IHP4-F1
#
_cell.length_a   1.000
_cell.length_b   1.000
_cell.length_c   1.000
_cell.angle_alpha   90.00
_cell.angle_beta   90.00
_cell.angle_gamma   90.00
#
_symmetry.space_group_name_H-M   'P 1'
#
loop_
_entity.id
_entity.type
_entity.pdbx_description
1 polymer ?
#
loop_
_entity_poly.entity_id
_entity_poly.type
_entity_poly.pdbx_seq_one_letter_code
_entity_poly.pdbx_strand_id
1 'polypeptide(L)'
;MSNVDEELESLSHDVFHPEALAEIARAKEKNPSMFVSGWIEDDDAGVTEATDIDENPISRLLWASEHGKRRIIRQILADDPSLINVQDRDGYTPLHRASYNDFPKTIQVYLEGIIFKAFDFKIFVSFLRPVLFISVFS
;
A
#
# COMPACT_ATOMS: atom_id res chain seq x y z
N MET A 1 2.49 61.01 35.52
CA MET A 1 1.66 60.12 34.70
C MET A 1 2.59 59.09 34.08
N SER A 2 2.57 57.88 34.62
CA SER A 2 3.35 56.74 34.16
C SER A 2 2.74 56.18 32.88
N ASN A 3 3.61 56.04 31.87
CA ASN A 3 3.78 54.87 31.02
C ASN A 3 2.54 53.97 30.89
N VAL A 4 1.74 54.21 29.85
CA VAL A 4 0.82 53.18 29.32
C VAL A 4 0.89 53.11 27.79
N ASP A 5 1.43 54.13 27.12
CA ASP A 5 1.48 54.17 25.66
C ASP A 5 2.78 53.57 25.06
N GLU A 6 3.78 53.25 25.89
CA GLU A 6 5.10 52.76 25.45
C GLU A 6 5.21 51.22 25.41
N GLU A 7 4.19 50.50 25.87
CA GLU A 7 4.22 49.03 26.01
C GLU A 7 3.50 48.28 24.88
N LEU A 8 2.78 48.98 24.00
CA LEU A 8 1.98 48.38 22.92
C LEU A 8 2.66 48.34 21.55
N GLU A 9 3.90 48.82 21.43
CA GLU A 9 4.68 48.76 20.20
C GLU A 9 5.68 47.58 20.17
N SER A 10 5.59 46.67 21.16
CA SER A 10 6.37 45.43 21.20
C SER A 10 5.71 44.25 20.47
N LEU A 11 4.51 44.44 19.90
CA LEU A 11 3.66 43.33 19.44
C LEU A 11 3.27 43.34 17.96
N SER A 12 4.03 44.01 17.09
CA SER A 12 3.84 43.81 15.64
C SER A 12 5.05 44.22 14.82
N HIS A 13 6.01 43.32 14.67
CA HIS A 13 6.62 43.12 13.35
C HIS A 13 7.48 41.88 13.41
N ASP A 14 7.09 40.87 12.63
CA ASP A 14 8.04 39.95 12.03
C ASP A 14 9.04 40.79 11.23
N VAL A 15 10.08 41.29 11.91
CA VAL A 15 11.16 42.05 11.27
C VAL A 15 11.94 41.04 10.46
N PHE A 16 11.58 40.90 9.18
CA PHE A 16 12.41 40.26 8.18
C PHE A 16 13.74 41.00 8.12
N HIS A 17 14.73 40.53 8.90
CA HIS A 17 16.08 41.05 8.85
C HIS A 17 16.68 40.67 7.49
N PRO A 18 17.03 41.65 6.62
CA PRO A 18 17.52 41.38 5.27
C PRO A 18 18.83 40.58 5.27
N GLU A 19 19.60 40.68 6.36
CA GLU A 19 20.80 39.90 6.60
C GLU A 19 20.51 38.40 6.78
N ALA A 20 19.45 38.06 7.53
CA ALA A 20 19.01 36.68 7.72
C ALA A 20 18.53 36.04 6.40
N LEU A 21 17.85 36.82 5.55
CA LEU A 21 17.45 36.36 4.21
C LEU A 21 18.64 36.09 3.31
N ALA A 22 19.68 36.94 3.36
CA ALA A 22 20.90 36.75 2.60
C ALA A 22 21.69 35.51 3.07
N GLU A 23 21.67 35.23 4.37
CA GLU A 23 22.29 34.05 4.96
C GLU A 23 21.57 32.76 4.55
N ILE A 24 20.23 32.75 4.58
CA ILE A 24 19.41 31.63 4.08
C ILE A 24 19.66 31.40 2.58
N ALA A 25 19.76 32.47 1.77
CA ALA A 25 20.02 32.35 0.33
C ALA A 25 21.40 31.74 0.04
N ARG A 26 22.45 32.14 0.76
CA ARG A 26 23.80 31.53 0.63
C ARG A 26 23.82 30.09 1.10
N ALA A 27 23.13 29.77 2.20
CA ALA A 27 23.04 28.41 2.71
C ALA A 27 22.32 27.48 1.71
N LYS A 28 21.26 27.98 1.06
CA LYS A 28 20.54 27.29 -0.02
C LYS A 28 21.41 27.04 -1.26
N GLU A 29 22.25 27.99 -1.65
CA GLU A 29 23.16 27.84 -2.78
C GLU A 29 24.26 26.80 -2.51
N LYS A 30 24.75 26.73 -1.26
CA LYS A 30 25.86 25.86 -0.88
C LYS A 30 25.45 24.44 -0.49
N ASN A 31 24.20 24.25 -0.05
CA ASN A 31 23.65 22.93 0.30
C ASN A 31 22.13 22.88 0.04
N PRO A 32 21.70 22.72 -1.23
CA PRO A 32 20.28 22.72 -1.58
C PRO A 32 19.52 21.57 -0.91
N SER A 33 20.20 20.47 -0.57
CA SER A 33 19.63 19.28 0.09
C SER A 33 19.21 19.50 1.55
N MET A 34 19.57 20.63 2.17
CA MET A 34 19.24 20.91 3.58
C MET A 34 17.84 21.53 3.79
N PHE A 35 17.21 22.04 2.72
CA PHE A 35 15.86 22.64 2.76
C PHE A 35 14.83 21.87 1.93
N VAL A 36 15.20 20.69 1.44
CA VAL A 36 14.26 19.76 0.83
C VAL A 36 13.54 19.04 1.96
N SER A 37 12.32 19.46 2.29
CA SER A 37 11.37 18.53 2.92
C SER A 37 11.32 17.31 2.00
N GLY A 38 11.72 16.15 2.52
CA GLY A 38 11.96 14.91 1.78
C GLY A 38 10.73 14.41 1.00
N TRP A 39 10.48 15.03 -0.14
CA TRP A 39 9.77 14.49 -1.28
C TRP A 39 10.84 14.39 -2.36
N ILE A 40 11.75 13.43 -2.17
CA ILE A 40 12.39 12.85 -3.33
C ILE A 40 11.27 12.02 -3.96
N GLU A 41 10.46 12.71 -4.77
CA GLU A 41 9.70 12.10 -5.85
C GLU A 41 10.74 11.59 -6.84
N ASP A 42 11.47 10.53 -6.49
CA ASP A 42 12.08 9.63 -7.47
C ASP A 42 10.99 8.72 -8.06
N ASP A 43 9.81 9.31 -8.30
CA ASP A 43 8.67 8.73 -8.98
C ASP A 43 8.93 8.83 -10.50
N ASP A 44 10.16 8.51 -10.91
CA ASP A 44 10.48 8.00 -12.25
C ASP A 44 10.27 6.47 -12.28
N ALA A 45 9.39 5.96 -11.41
CA ALA A 45 8.69 4.71 -11.65
C ALA A 45 7.73 4.97 -12.82
N GLY A 46 8.30 4.90 -14.02
CA GLY A 46 7.63 5.19 -15.26
C GLY A 46 6.22 4.64 -15.29
N VAL A 47 5.34 5.47 -15.85
CA VAL A 47 4.10 5.03 -16.49
C VAL A 47 4.50 3.95 -17.50
N THR A 48 4.62 2.70 -17.05
CA THR A 48 4.43 1.58 -17.94
C THR A 48 2.93 1.55 -18.12
N GLU A 49 2.49 2.23 -19.19
CA GLU A 49 1.22 1.94 -19.82
C GLU A 49 1.03 0.42 -19.77
N ALA A 50 -0.10 0.00 -19.24
CA ALA A 50 -0.43 -1.40 -19.07
C ALA A 50 -0.61 -2.04 -20.46
N THR A 51 0.49 -2.30 -21.17
CA THR A 51 0.49 -2.91 -22.51
C THR A 51 0.28 -4.41 -22.42
N ASP A 52 0.55 -5.01 -21.26
CA ASP A 52 0.59 -6.48 -21.10
C ASP A 52 -0.44 -7.00 -20.07
N ILE A 53 -1.61 -6.35 -19.96
CA ILE A 53 -2.70 -6.81 -19.08
C ILE A 53 -3.09 -8.26 -19.42
N ASP A 54 -2.95 -8.66 -20.69
CA ASP A 54 -3.33 -9.99 -21.15
C ASP A 54 -2.24 -11.07 -20.97
N GLU A 55 -0.95 -10.71 -20.90
CA GLU A 55 0.14 -11.69 -20.82
C GLU A 55 0.47 -12.09 -19.37
N ASN A 56 0.34 -11.16 -18.42
CA ASN A 56 0.71 -11.42 -17.02
C ASN A 56 -0.53 -11.62 -16.13
N PRO A 57 -0.72 -12.80 -15.49
CA PRO A 57 -1.88 -13.06 -14.63
C PRO A 57 -1.93 -12.13 -13.41
N ILE A 58 -0.78 -11.64 -12.93
CA ILE A 58 -0.70 -10.69 -11.80
C ILE A 58 -1.26 -9.33 -12.23
N SER A 59 -0.77 -8.78 -13.35
CA SER A 59 -1.25 -7.51 -13.91
C SER A 59 -2.74 -7.58 -14.23
N ARG A 60 -3.20 -8.71 -14.79
CA ARG A 60 -4.61 -8.98 -15.06
C ARG A 60 -5.46 -9.01 -13.80
N LEU A 61 -4.95 -9.62 -12.72
CA LEU A 61 -5.64 -9.71 -11.43
C LEU A 61 -5.75 -8.33 -10.75
N LEU A 62 -4.67 -7.54 -10.77
CA LEU A 62 -4.65 -6.18 -10.24
C LEU A 62 -5.64 -5.28 -11.00
N TRP A 63 -5.60 -5.28 -12.33
CA TRP A 63 -6.54 -4.55 -13.17
C TRP A 63 -8.00 -4.98 -12.91
N ALA A 64 -8.25 -6.30 -12.79
CA ALA A 64 -9.57 -6.82 -12.49
C ALA A 64 -10.07 -6.36 -11.10
N SER A 65 -9.17 -6.17 -10.14
CA SER A 65 -9.49 -5.70 -8.79
C SER A 65 -9.82 -4.22 -8.76
N GLU A 66 -9.04 -3.43 -9.49
CA GLU A 66 -9.26 -2.01 -9.71
C GLU A 66 -10.57 -1.70 -10.44
N HIS A 67 -11.06 -2.62 -11.28
CA HIS A 67 -12.33 -2.44 -12.03
C HIS A 67 -13.49 -3.28 -11.48
N GLY A 68 -13.32 -3.93 -10.31
CA GLY A 68 -14.35 -4.76 -9.69
C GLY A 68 -14.82 -5.96 -10.52
N LYS A 69 -13.98 -6.50 -11.41
CA LYS A 69 -14.28 -7.61 -12.32
C LYS A 69 -14.18 -8.98 -11.63
N ARG A 70 -15.07 -9.22 -10.66
CA ARG A 70 -15.16 -10.45 -9.84
C ARG A 70 -15.13 -11.76 -10.63
N ARG A 71 -15.71 -11.79 -11.82
CA ARG A 71 -15.72 -12.99 -12.68
C ARG A 71 -14.31 -13.38 -13.11
N ILE A 72 -13.52 -12.38 -13.52
CA ILE A 72 -12.13 -12.56 -13.96
C ILE A 72 -11.27 -12.96 -12.76
N ILE A 73 -11.45 -12.28 -11.62
CA ILE A 73 -10.74 -12.62 -10.36
C ILE A 73 -10.97 -14.07 -9.97
N ARG A 74 -12.22 -14.56 -10.02
CA ARG A 74 -12.52 -15.96 -9.70
C ARG A 74 -11.88 -16.94 -10.67
N GLN A 75 -11.78 -16.61 -11.95
CA GLN A 75 -11.11 -17.47 -12.94
C GLN A 75 -9.62 -17.54 -12.63
N ILE A 76 -8.95 -16.40 -12.46
CA ILE A 76 -7.52 -16.34 -12.16
C ILE A 76 -7.18 -17.07 -10.85
N LEU A 77 -7.97 -16.86 -9.79
CA LEU A 77 -7.75 -17.53 -8.51
C LEU A 77 -8.12 -19.02 -8.51
N ALA A 78 -8.95 -19.47 -9.45
CA ALA A 78 -9.22 -20.89 -9.65
C ALA A 78 -8.05 -21.59 -10.36
N ASP A 79 -7.42 -20.89 -11.31
CA ASP A 79 -6.25 -21.39 -12.04
C ASP A 79 -5.00 -21.38 -11.14
N ASP A 80 -4.77 -20.28 -10.42
CA ASP A 80 -3.67 -20.14 -9.46
C ASP A 80 -4.11 -19.39 -8.18
N PRO A 81 -4.44 -20.13 -7.11
CA PRO A 81 -4.84 -19.53 -5.84
C PRO A 81 -3.66 -18.96 -5.04
N SER A 82 -2.40 -19.09 -5.49
CA SER A 82 -1.25 -18.45 -4.85
C SER A 82 -1.21 -16.94 -5.11
N LEU A 83 -1.89 -16.49 -6.17
CA LEU A 83 -1.89 -15.10 -6.62
C LEU A 83 -2.67 -14.14 -5.72
N ILE A 84 -3.37 -14.63 -4.69
CA ILE A 84 -4.24 -13.81 -3.84
C ILE A 84 -3.51 -12.69 -3.09
N ASN A 85 -2.22 -12.88 -2.78
CA ASN A 85 -1.39 -11.96 -2.01
C ASN A 85 -0.28 -11.30 -2.85
N VAL A 86 -0.38 -11.33 -4.17
CA VAL A 86 0.61 -10.68 -5.05
C VAL A 86 0.63 -9.18 -4.79
N GLN A 87 1.77 -8.56 -5.04
CA GLN A 87 1.97 -7.13 -4.88
C GLN A 87 2.36 -6.52 -6.23
N ASP A 88 1.89 -5.30 -6.50
CA ASP A 88 2.40 -4.49 -7.59
C ASP A 88 3.72 -3.80 -7.21
N ARG A 89 4.23 -2.95 -8.10
CA ARG A 89 5.48 -2.19 -7.88
C ARG A 89 5.39 -1.21 -6.71
N ASP A 90 4.19 -0.74 -6.40
CA ASP A 90 3.90 0.16 -5.28
C ASP A 90 3.66 -0.62 -3.97
N GLY A 91 3.75 -1.95 -4.00
CA GLY A 91 3.48 -2.83 -2.86
C GLY A 91 1.98 -3.07 -2.58
N TYR A 92 1.09 -2.62 -3.46
CA TYR A 92 -0.35 -2.83 -3.30
C TYR A 92 -0.78 -4.24 -3.72
N THR A 93 -1.64 -4.84 -2.92
CA THR A 93 -2.23 -6.14 -3.21
C THR A 93 -3.51 -5.96 -4.02
N PRO A 94 -4.01 -7.01 -4.70
CA PRO A 94 -5.33 -6.99 -5.32
C PRO A 94 -6.44 -6.52 -4.37
N LEU A 95 -6.34 -6.89 -3.08
CA LEU A 95 -7.27 -6.45 -2.05
C LEU A 95 -7.15 -4.93 -1.76
N HIS A 96 -5.95 -4.36 -1.76
CA HIS A 96 -5.75 -2.91 -1.63
C HIS A 96 -6.44 -2.17 -2.79
N ARG A 97 -6.20 -2.60 -4.04
CA ARG A 97 -6.82 -1.99 -5.24
C ARG A 97 -8.36 -2.10 -5.21
N ALA A 98 -8.90 -3.23 -4.76
CA ALA A 98 -10.35 -3.41 -4.63
C ALA A 98 -10.96 -2.55 -3.49
N SER A 99 -10.22 -2.35 -2.40
CA SER A 99 -10.64 -1.54 -1.25
C SER A 99 -10.61 -0.05 -1.58
N TYR A 100 -9.58 0.41 -2.30
CA TYR A 100 -9.45 1.80 -2.70
C TYR A 100 -10.62 2.28 -3.57
N ASN A 101 -11.10 1.41 -4.46
CA ASN A 101 -12.18 1.71 -5.40
C ASN A 101 -13.59 1.33 -4.89
N ASP A 102 -13.72 1.01 -3.60
CA ASP A 102 -14.99 0.64 -2.94
C ASP A 102 -15.80 -0.45 -3.69
N PHE A 103 -15.15 -1.60 -3.96
CA PHE A 103 -15.82 -2.77 -4.53
C PHE A 103 -16.09 -3.85 -3.47
N PRO A 104 -17.13 -3.71 -2.62
CA PRO A 104 -17.37 -4.62 -1.49
C PRO A 104 -17.60 -6.06 -1.93
N LYS A 105 -18.28 -6.27 -3.07
CA LYS A 105 -18.51 -7.61 -3.64
C LYS A 105 -17.22 -8.27 -4.12
N THR A 106 -16.19 -7.48 -4.45
CA THR A 106 -14.87 -7.97 -4.87
C THR A 106 -14.02 -8.30 -3.66
N ILE A 107 -14.04 -7.43 -2.65
CA ILE A 107 -13.44 -7.68 -1.33
C ILE A 107 -13.96 -8.98 -0.74
N GLN A 108 -15.28 -9.22 -0.83
CA GLN A 108 -15.88 -10.46 -0.36
C GLN A 108 -15.28 -11.71 -1.01
N VAL A 109 -15.01 -11.68 -2.32
CA VAL A 109 -14.38 -12.83 -3.02
C VAL A 109 -12.97 -13.10 -2.49
N TYR A 110 -12.19 -12.04 -2.24
CA TYR A 110 -10.86 -12.17 -1.66
C TYR A 110 -10.92 -12.72 -0.23
N LEU A 111 -11.83 -12.22 0.60
CA LEU A 111 -12.02 -12.69 1.98
C LEU A 111 -12.46 -14.15 2.03
N GLU A 112 -13.41 -14.55 1.18
CA GLU A 112 -13.85 -15.95 1.05
C GLU A 112 -12.68 -16.86 0.67
N GLY A 113 -11.84 -16.45 -0.29
CA GLY A 113 -10.64 -17.18 -0.69
C GLY A 113 -9.60 -17.33 0.42
N ILE A 114 -9.40 -16.29 1.24
CA ILE A 114 -8.46 -16.32 2.38
C ILE A 114 -8.98 -17.27 3.48
N ILE A 115 -10.26 -17.20 3.81
CA ILE A 115 -10.87 -18.04 4.87
C ILE A 115 -10.83 -19.52 4.49
N PHE A 116 -11.10 -19.85 3.22
CA PHE A 116 -11.05 -21.23 2.75
C PHE A 116 -9.66 -21.86 2.95
N LYS A 117 -8.59 -21.12 2.63
CA LYS A 117 -7.22 -21.59 2.90
C LYS A 117 -6.90 -21.78 4.38
N ALA A 118 -7.46 -20.92 5.24
CA ALA A 118 -7.26 -21.03 6.68
C ALA A 118 -7.97 -22.25 7.30
N PHE A 119 -9.10 -22.68 6.73
CA PHE A 119 -9.87 -23.83 7.21
C PHE A 119 -9.32 -25.19 6.74
N ASP A 120 -8.84 -25.30 5.49
CA ASP A 120 -8.31 -26.58 4.96
C ASP A 120 -7.02 -27.04 5.68
N PHE A 121 -6.14 -26.11 6.07
CA PHE A 121 -4.84 -26.48 6.66
C PHE A 121 -4.97 -27.14 8.04
N LYS A 122 -6.04 -26.86 8.79
CA LYS A 122 -6.21 -27.35 10.16
C LYS A 122 -7.04 -28.64 10.23
N ILE A 123 -7.99 -28.81 9.31
CA ILE A 123 -8.85 -30.01 9.26
C ILE A 123 -8.11 -31.19 8.62
N PHE A 124 -7.34 -30.96 7.55
CA PHE A 124 -6.71 -32.04 6.79
C PHE A 124 -5.60 -32.76 7.59
N VAL A 125 -4.79 -32.03 8.37
CA VAL A 125 -3.72 -32.64 9.19
C VAL A 125 -4.28 -33.38 10.42
N SER A 126 -5.43 -32.96 10.94
CA SER A 126 -6.03 -33.60 12.13
C SER A 126 -6.81 -34.88 11.82
N PHE A 127 -7.23 -35.10 10.56
CA PHE A 127 -7.99 -36.29 10.15
C PHE A 127 -7.10 -37.41 9.55
N LEU A 128 -5.81 -37.13 9.30
CA LEU A 128 -4.81 -38.06 8.74
C LEU A 128 -4.00 -38.82 9.81
N ARG A 129 -4.57 -39.10 10.98
CA ARG A 129 -4.13 -40.26 11.79
C ARG A 129 -5.06 -41.44 11.52
N PRO A 130 -4.83 -42.22 10.44
CA PRO A 130 -5.53 -43.47 10.26
C PRO A 130 -5.11 -44.40 11.39
N VAL A 131 -6.13 -44.95 12.04
CA VAL A 131 -6.06 -46.05 12.98
C VAL A 131 -5.41 -47.24 12.28
N LEU A 132 -4.09 -47.36 12.38
CA LEU A 132 -3.32 -48.54 11.97
C LEU A 132 -2.34 -48.90 13.08
N PHE A 133 -2.87 -49.27 14.25
CA PHE A 133 -2.26 -50.33 15.03
C PHE A 133 -3.12 -51.57 14.81
N ILE A 134 -2.70 -52.27 13.76
CA ILE A 134 -3.23 -53.51 13.24
C ILE A 134 -3.20 -54.55 14.35
N SER A 135 -4.34 -55.22 14.53
CA SER A 135 -4.48 -56.47 15.25
C SER A 135 -3.69 -57.58 14.55
N VAL A 136 -2.39 -57.70 14.83
CA VAL A 136 -1.63 -58.93 14.53
C VAL A 136 -0.59 -59.11 15.63
N PHE A 137 -0.94 -59.88 16.65
CA PHE A 137 -0.12 -60.99 17.15
C PHE A 137 -1.05 -61.91 17.94
N SER A 138 -1.15 -63.14 17.44
CA SER A 138 -1.88 -64.26 18.02
C SER A 138 -1.27 -64.72 19.34
#